data_AF-W8BC64-F1
#
_entry.id   AF-W8BC64-F1
#
_cell.length_a   1.000
_cell.length_b   1.000
_cell.length_c   1.000
_cell.angle_alpha   90.00
_cell.angle_beta   90.00
_cell.angle_gamma   90.00
#
_symmetry.space_group_name_H-M   'P 1'
#
loop_
_entity.id
_entity.type
_entity.pdbx_description
1 polymer ?
#
loop_
_entity_poly.entity_id
_entity_poly.type
_entity_poly.pdbx_seq_one_letter_code
_entity_poly.pdbx_strand_id
1 'polypeptide(L)'
;MRAAIPRGDVTYEQIFTLGSYEGELIAFDLTGSHLLEALEYSVSEIDLEDNVFETHRFLHSSGLRVTYNFRADKGERVVSAAIRCADCAIPVYEPLSLTKSYRIVAAKYVATGGYGYKIFSNYGSSRM
;
A
#
# COMPACT_ATOMS: atom_id res chain seq x y z
N MET A 1 -3.63 8.97 6.84
CA MET A 1 -3.97 10.42 6.73
C MET A 1 -4.19 10.97 8.13
N ARG A 2 -3.77 12.20 8.42
CA ARG A 2 -3.89 12.79 9.77
C ARG A 2 -5.15 13.62 10.02
N ALA A 3 -5.74 14.18 8.97
CA ALA A 3 -6.91 15.03 9.06
C ALA A 3 -7.80 14.87 7.82
N ALA A 4 -9.05 15.31 7.94
CA ALA A 4 -9.94 15.49 6.79
C ALA A 4 -9.89 16.95 6.33
N ILE A 5 -10.01 17.19 5.02
CA ILE A 5 -10.19 18.55 4.49
C ILE A 5 -11.70 18.84 4.46
N PRO A 6 -12.19 19.94 5.09
CA PRO A 6 -13.59 20.33 5.01
C PRO A 6 -13.98 20.70 3.57
N ARG A 7 -15.27 20.59 3.25
CA ARG A 7 -15.79 21.01 1.94
C ARG A 7 -15.57 22.51 1.74
N GLY A 8 -15.05 22.88 0.56
CA GLY A 8 -14.84 24.27 0.16
C GLY A 8 -13.48 24.45 -0.48
N ASP A 9 -12.94 25.65 -0.37
CA ASP A 9 -11.63 25.99 -0.89
C ASP A 9 -10.54 25.23 -0.14
N VAL A 10 -9.61 24.64 -0.91
CA VAL A 10 -8.48 23.90 -0.38
C VAL A 10 -7.32 24.87 -0.17
N THR A 11 -6.89 25.03 1.08
CA THR A 11 -5.79 25.93 1.44
C THR A 11 -4.47 25.18 1.61
N TYR A 12 -3.35 25.91 1.51
CA TYR A 12 -2.03 25.34 1.77
C TYR A 12 -1.90 24.81 3.20
N GLU A 13 -2.47 25.51 4.20
CA GLU A 13 -2.49 25.07 5.59
C GLU A 13 -3.15 23.69 5.74
N GLN A 14 -4.27 23.47 5.05
CA GLN A 14 -4.96 22.17 5.05
C GLN A 14 -4.08 21.09 4.43
N ILE A 15 -3.40 21.37 3.32
CA ILE A 15 -2.47 20.40 2.69
C ILE A 15 -1.29 20.10 3.62
N PHE A 16 -0.74 21.13 4.27
CA PHE A 16 0.39 20.99 5.19
C PHE A 16 0.02 20.15 6.43
N THR A 17 -1.20 20.32 6.96
CA THR A 17 -1.69 19.56 8.13
C THR A 17 -2.05 18.10 7.80
N LEU A 18 -2.37 17.78 6.53
CA LEU A 18 -2.58 16.40 6.08
C LEU A 18 -1.31 15.54 6.13
N GLY A 19 -0.20 16.15 5.75
CA GLY A 19 1.11 15.52 5.64
C GLY A 19 1.85 15.54 6.95
N SER A 20 2.54 14.44 7.25
CA SER A 20 3.42 14.40 8.40
C SER A 20 4.60 13.51 8.13
N TYR A 21 5.78 14.04 8.45
CA TYR A 21 7.07 13.58 7.98
C TYR A 21 7.26 13.83 6.48
N GLU A 22 8.48 14.27 6.17
CA GLU A 22 9.00 14.65 4.85
C GLU A 22 8.30 13.89 3.73
N GLY A 23 7.47 14.61 2.95
CA GLY A 23 6.59 14.08 1.91
C GLY A 23 7.32 13.52 0.69
N GLU A 24 8.55 13.06 0.87
CA GLU A 24 9.33 12.44 -0.17
C GLU A 24 8.67 11.11 -0.56
N LEU A 25 8.27 11.03 -1.83
CA LEU A 25 7.87 9.78 -2.45
C LEU A 25 9.10 9.15 -3.07
N ILE A 26 9.34 7.89 -2.75
CA ILE A 26 10.42 7.12 -3.37
C ILE A 26 9.84 6.03 -4.25
N ALA A 27 10.56 5.73 -5.32
CA ALA A 27 10.21 4.69 -6.26
C ALA A 27 11.19 3.51 -6.13
N PHE A 28 10.67 2.30 -6.00
CA PHE A 28 11.45 1.08 -5.84
C PHE A 28 10.79 -0.09 -6.56
N ASP A 29 11.57 -1.11 -6.89
CA ASP A 29 11.11 -2.34 -7.52
C ASP A 29 10.87 -3.39 -6.44
N LEU A 30 9.74 -4.10 -6.52
CA LEU A 30 9.36 -5.17 -5.59
C LEU A 30 8.74 -6.34 -6.38
N THR A 31 9.08 -7.58 -6.02
CA THR A 31 8.44 -8.74 -6.63
C THR A 31 6.99 -8.87 -6.20
N GLY A 32 6.17 -9.49 -7.05
CA GLY A 32 4.76 -9.69 -6.75
C GLY A 32 4.50 -10.54 -5.50
N SER A 33 5.40 -11.49 -5.19
CA SER A 33 5.35 -12.27 -3.93
C SER A 33 5.45 -11.38 -2.70
N HIS A 34 6.41 -10.46 -2.68
CA HIS A 34 6.58 -9.53 -1.55
C HIS A 34 5.52 -8.44 -1.54
N LEU A 35 4.98 -8.07 -2.70
CA LEU A 35 3.81 -7.18 -2.75
C LEU A 35 2.57 -7.86 -2.12
N LEU A 36 2.32 -9.13 -2.42
CA LEU A 36 1.25 -9.89 -1.78
C LEU A 36 1.45 -9.96 -0.26
N GLU A 37 2.67 -10.29 0.17
CA GLU A 37 3.04 -10.32 1.59
C GLU A 37 2.79 -8.97 2.28
N ALA A 38 3.12 -7.85 1.63
CA ALA A 38 2.86 -6.52 2.14
C ALA A 38 1.35 -6.19 2.22
N LEU A 39 0.56 -6.65 1.25
CA LEU A 39 -0.89 -6.49 1.26
C LEU A 39 -1.54 -7.30 2.39
N GLU A 40 -1.07 -8.52 2.66
CA GLU A 40 -1.49 -9.33 3.81
C GLU A 40 -1.11 -8.68 5.14
N TYR A 41 0.13 -8.20 5.23
CA TYR A 41 0.61 -7.49 6.42
C TYR A 41 -0.23 -6.24 6.71
N SER A 42 -0.67 -5.53 5.67
CA SER A 42 -1.43 -4.27 5.80
C SER A 42 -2.76 -4.43 6.54
N VAL A 43 -3.32 -5.64 6.53
CA VAL A 43 -4.60 -5.96 7.17
C VAL A 43 -4.45 -6.91 8.35
N SER A 44 -3.22 -7.26 8.74
CA SER A 44 -2.94 -8.30 9.74
C SER A 44 -3.46 -7.99 11.15
N GLU A 45 -3.58 -6.71 11.52
CA GLU A 45 -4.09 -6.28 12.83
C GLU A 45 -5.62 -6.22 12.89
N ILE A 46 -6.31 -6.22 11.74
CA ILE A 46 -7.77 -6.22 11.73
C ILE A 46 -8.25 -7.58 12.26
N ASP A 47 -9.15 -7.56 13.22
CA ASP A 47 -9.66 -8.75 13.87
C ASP A 47 -11.14 -8.55 14.21
N LEU A 48 -12.02 -9.18 13.43
CA LEU A 48 -13.46 -8.97 13.58
C LEU A 48 -14.02 -9.67 14.82
N GLU A 49 -13.35 -10.71 15.32
CA GLU A 49 -13.79 -11.45 16.52
C GLU A 49 -13.46 -10.65 17.79
N ASP A 50 -12.29 -10.02 17.81
CA ASP A 50 -11.83 -9.16 18.92
C ASP A 50 -12.29 -7.70 18.79
N ASN A 51 -13.19 -7.38 17.85
CA ASN A 51 -13.71 -6.02 17.56
C ASN A 51 -12.62 -4.98 17.20
N VAL A 52 -11.56 -5.41 16.51
CA VAL A 52 -10.51 -4.55 15.97
C VAL A 52 -10.77 -4.27 14.49
N PHE A 53 -11.30 -3.09 14.18
CA PHE A 53 -11.69 -2.71 12.81
C PHE A 53 -10.71 -1.77 12.11
N GLU A 54 -9.72 -1.27 12.83
CA GLU A 54 -8.81 -0.24 12.34
C GLU A 54 -7.36 -0.69 12.47
N THR A 55 -6.53 -0.25 11.53
CA THR A 55 -5.09 -0.37 11.63
C THR A 55 -4.42 0.82 10.97
N HIS A 56 -3.34 1.28 11.60
CA HIS A 56 -2.47 2.31 11.03
C HIS A 56 -1.63 1.77 9.87
N ARG A 57 -1.63 0.45 9.64
CA ARG A 57 -0.86 -0.21 8.58
C ARG A 57 -1.61 -0.25 7.26
N PHE A 58 -2.91 0.01 7.21
CA PHE A 58 -3.70 -0.20 6.00
C PHE A 58 -3.13 0.58 4.79
N LEU A 59 -2.85 -0.12 3.69
CA LEU A 59 -2.26 0.49 2.50
C LEU A 59 -3.35 1.08 1.62
N HIS A 60 -3.43 2.40 1.63
CA HIS A 60 -4.15 3.15 0.60
C HIS A 60 -3.34 3.05 -0.70
N SER A 61 -4.00 2.68 -1.79
CA SER A 61 -3.30 2.37 -3.04
C SER A 61 -3.96 3.02 -4.25
N SER A 62 -3.16 3.18 -5.31
CA SER A 62 -3.58 3.60 -6.64
C SER A 62 -2.95 2.66 -7.67
N GLY A 63 -3.70 2.28 -8.70
CA GLY A 63 -3.27 1.28 -9.67
C GLY A 63 -3.32 -0.17 -9.13
N LEU A 64 -3.89 -0.38 -7.95
CA LEU A 64 -4.18 -1.68 -7.34
C LEU A 64 -5.69 -1.82 -7.11
N ARG A 65 -6.20 -3.04 -7.30
CA ARG A 65 -7.55 -3.46 -6.88
C ARG A 65 -7.40 -4.72 -6.06
N VAL A 66 -7.70 -4.64 -4.77
CA VAL A 66 -7.49 -5.76 -3.85
C VAL A 66 -8.81 -6.11 -3.18
N THR A 67 -9.12 -7.39 -3.14
CA THR A 67 -10.29 -7.94 -2.43
C THR A 67 -9.81 -8.69 -1.21
N TYR A 68 -10.34 -8.32 -0.04
CA TYR A 68 -9.99 -8.95 1.22
C TYR A 68 -11.14 -9.79 1.78
N ASN A 69 -10.81 -10.93 2.39
CA ASN A 69 -11.68 -11.69 3.28
C ASN A 69 -11.12 -11.63 4.70
N PHE A 70 -11.66 -10.73 5.53
CA PHE A 70 -11.21 -10.55 6.92
C PHE A 70 -11.59 -11.69 7.86
N ARG A 71 -12.42 -12.65 7.42
CA ARG A 71 -12.72 -13.87 8.16
C ARG A 71 -11.70 -14.99 7.93
N ALA A 72 -10.80 -14.83 6.97
CA ALA A 72 -9.70 -15.76 6.77
C ALA A 72 -8.55 -15.52 7.76
N ASP A 73 -7.72 -16.54 7.93
CA ASP A 73 -6.55 -16.51 8.79
C ASP A 73 -5.57 -15.41 8.38
N LYS A 74 -4.82 -14.88 9.35
CA LYS A 74 -3.81 -13.83 9.10
C LYS A 74 -2.76 -14.37 8.12
N GLY A 75 -2.58 -13.68 7.00
CA GLY A 75 -1.68 -14.11 5.92
C GLY A 75 -2.40 -14.76 4.72
N GLU A 76 -3.71 -15.02 4.83
CA GLU A 76 -4.55 -15.57 3.75
C GLU A 76 -5.80 -14.73 3.49
N ARG A 77 -5.73 -13.42 3.77
CA ARG A 77 -6.87 -12.51 3.67
C ARG A 77 -7.04 -11.91 2.29
N VAL A 78 -6.00 -11.88 1.46
CA VAL A 78 -6.08 -11.37 0.08
C VAL A 78 -6.68 -12.44 -0.83
N VAL A 79 -7.94 -12.24 -1.21
CA VAL A 79 -8.65 -13.14 -2.13
C VAL A 79 -8.20 -12.92 -3.57
N SER A 80 -8.00 -11.66 -3.94
CA SER A 80 -7.48 -11.29 -5.25
C SER A 80 -6.79 -9.93 -5.20
N ALA A 81 -5.74 -9.79 -6.01
CA ALA A 81 -5.08 -8.52 -6.27
C ALA A 81 -4.90 -8.37 -7.79
N ALA A 82 -5.31 -7.23 -8.32
CA ALA A 82 -5.09 -6.87 -9.71
C ALA A 82 -4.33 -5.55 -9.80
N ILE A 83 -3.36 -5.49 -10.70
CA ILE A 83 -2.44 -4.37 -10.90
C ILE A 83 -2.68 -3.77 -12.27
N ARG A 84 -2.70 -2.44 -12.33
CA ARG A 84 -2.75 -1.70 -13.60
C ARG A 84 -1.43 -1.89 -14.35
N CYS A 85 -1.50 -2.42 -15.58
CA CYS A 85 -0.32 -2.61 -16.40
C CYS A 85 0.39 -1.27 -16.71
N ALA A 86 1.72 -1.30 -16.70
CA ALA A 86 2.58 -0.19 -17.10
C ALA A 86 3.15 -0.36 -18.52
N ASP A 87 3.33 -1.61 -18.95
CA ASP A 87 3.86 -1.97 -20.27
C ASP A 87 2.70 -2.37 -21.21
N CYS A 88 1.80 -1.41 -21.44
CA CYS A 88 0.60 -1.59 -22.24
C CYS A 88 0.13 -0.25 -22.80
N ALA A 89 -0.38 -0.22 -24.03
CA ALA A 89 -0.82 1.02 -24.68
C ALA A 89 -2.06 1.64 -24.02
N ILE A 90 -2.97 0.80 -23.52
CA ILE A 90 -4.18 1.20 -22.80
C ILE A 90 -4.14 0.52 -21.43
N PRO A 91 -4.12 1.27 -20.31
CA PRO A 91 -4.03 0.68 -18.98
C PRO A 91 -5.22 -0.23 -18.66
N VAL A 92 -4.93 -1.51 -18.45
CA VAL A 92 -5.89 -2.53 -17.97
C VAL A 92 -5.40 -3.11 -16.65
N TYR A 93 -6.33 -3.68 -15.87
CA TYR A 93 -5.99 -4.38 -14.64
C TYR A 93 -5.78 -5.85 -14.93
N GLU A 94 -4.60 -6.35 -14.57
CA GLU A 94 -4.20 -7.75 -14.72
C GLU A 94 -4.01 -8.39 -13.34
N PRO A 95 -4.26 -9.69 -13.17
CA PRO A 95 -3.95 -10.37 -11.92
C PRO A 95 -2.49 -10.17 -11.49
N LEU A 96 -2.28 -10.00 -10.19
CA LEU A 96 -0.95 -9.96 -9.59
C LEU A 96 -0.19 -11.26 -9.92
N SER A 97 0.99 -11.12 -10.52
CA SER A 97 1.91 -12.22 -10.78
C SER A 97 3.02 -12.23 -9.74
N LEU A 98 3.16 -13.33 -9.01
CA LEU A 98 4.11 -13.43 -7.89
C LEU A 98 5.58 -13.32 -8.34
N THR A 99 5.88 -13.70 -9.58
CA THR A 99 7.24 -13.70 -10.13
C THR A 99 7.61 -12.40 -10.84
N LYS A 100 6.62 -11.57 -11.18
CA LYS A 100 6.85 -10.28 -11.86
C LYS A 100 7.36 -9.24 -10.87
N SER A 101 8.27 -8.38 -11.32
CA SER A 101 8.69 -7.20 -10.56
C SER A 101 7.82 -6.00 -10.92
N TYR A 102 7.42 -5.23 -9.91
CA TYR A 102 6.56 -4.06 -10.03
C TYR A 102 7.28 -2.83 -9.50
N ARG A 103 7.22 -1.73 -10.26
CA ARG A 103 7.67 -0.42 -9.79
C ARG A 103 6.59 0.19 -8.89
N ILE A 104 6.93 0.40 -7.63
CA ILE A 104 6.04 0.96 -6.61
C ILE A 104 6.53 2.34 -6.22
N VAL A 105 5.59 3.27 -6.02
CA VAL A 105 5.86 4.58 -5.43
C VAL A 105 5.16 4.65 -4.09
N ALA A 106 5.90 4.94 -3.03
CA ALA A 106 5.37 5.09 -1.68
C ALA A 106 6.07 6.21 -0.92
N ALA A 107 5.45 6.67 0.17
CA ALA A 107 6.10 7.60 1.09
C ALA A 107 7.37 6.96 1.66
N LYS A 108 8.46 7.73 1.69
CA LYS A 108 9.78 7.29 2.16
C LYS A 108 9.70 6.58 3.51
N TYR A 109 8.94 7.14 4.46
CA TYR A 109 8.75 6.55 5.79
C TYR A 109 8.31 5.08 5.72
N VAL A 110 7.29 4.77 4.91
CA VAL A 110 6.77 3.40 4.75
C VAL A 110 7.76 2.54 3.97
N ALA A 111 8.32 3.08 2.89
CA ALA A 111 9.25 2.36 2.03
C ALA A 111 10.56 1.99 2.74
N THR A 112 10.98 2.75 3.76
CA THR A 112 12.15 2.45 4.61
C THR A 112 11.78 1.67 5.88
N GLY A 113 10.60 1.03 5.94
CA GLY A 113 10.23 0.12 7.03
C GLY A 113 9.33 0.71 8.12
N GLY A 114 8.86 1.95 7.96
CA GLY A 114 7.88 2.57 8.85
C GLY A 114 6.59 1.75 8.97
N TYR A 115 5.88 1.89 10.09
CA TYR A 115 4.73 1.05 10.46
C TYR A 115 4.98 -0.47 10.44
N GLY A 116 6.26 -0.89 10.43
CA GLY A 116 6.66 -2.30 10.43
C GLY A 116 6.78 -2.93 9.03
N TYR A 117 6.72 -2.13 7.96
CA TYR A 117 6.88 -2.59 6.57
C TYR A 117 8.32 -2.98 6.20
N LYS A 118 8.92 -3.87 7.00
CA LYS A 118 10.27 -4.40 6.76
C LYS A 118 10.40 -5.08 5.38
N ILE A 119 9.29 -5.58 4.84
CA ILE A 119 9.23 -6.14 3.48
C ILE A 119 9.75 -5.13 2.45
N PHE A 120 9.36 -3.85 2.58
CA PHE A 120 9.82 -2.82 1.66
C PHE A 120 11.29 -2.45 1.88
N SER A 121 11.74 -2.31 3.13
CA SER A 121 13.14 -1.98 3.40
C SER A 121 14.12 -3.11 3.05
N ASN A 122 13.68 -4.37 3.17
CA ASN A 122 14.54 -5.54 2.98
C ASN A 122 14.59 -5.98 1.51
N TYR A 123 13.48 -5.87 0.78
CA TYR A 123 13.35 -6.41 -0.58
C TYR A 123 13.14 -5.35 -1.65
N GLY A 124 12.83 -4.10 -1.28
CA GLY A 124 12.73 -3.00 -2.21
C GLY A 124 14.10 -2.64 -2.79
N SER A 125 14.21 -2.65 -4.11
CA SER A 125 15.45 -2.26 -4.79
C SER A 125 15.24 -0.97 -5.58
N SER A 126 16.12 0.01 -5.41
CA SER A 126 16.12 1.21 -6.23
C SER A 126 17.13 1.06 -7.35
N ARG A 127 16.70 1.20 -8.60
CA ARG A 127 17.61 1.44 -9.71
C ARG A 127 18.02 2.91 -9.64
N MET A 128 19.32 3.16 -9.44
CA MET A 128 19.93 4.48 -9.63
C MET A 128 19.87 4.89 -11.10
#